data_AF-A0A2E6KRB5-F1
#
_entry.id   AF-A0A2E6KRB5-F1
#
_cell.length_a   1.000
_cell.length_b   1.000
_cell.length_c   1.000
_cell.angle_alpha   90.00
_cell.angle_beta   90.00
_cell.angle_gamma   90.00
#
_symmetry.space_group_name_H-M   'P 1'
#
loop_
_entity.id
_entity.type
_entity.pdbx_description
1 polymer ?
#
loop_
_entity_poly.entity_id
_entity_poly.type
_entity_poly.pdbx_seq_one_letter_code
_entity_poly.pdbx_strand_id
1 'polypeptide(L)'
;MNNKTLLCFDYGEKRIGVAVGQTITSTATALETIIVRNKKPDWDAIGKLISEWKPDKFVVGHPFTLDGARQKMTELAEKFSRQLQHRYNTPVDLVNEQLSSYEARRELKST
;
A
#
# COMPACT_ATOMS: atom_id res chain seq x y z
N MET A 1 -18.31 -0.50 18.73
CA MET A 1 -17.60 -0.88 17.49
C MET A 1 -16.55 0.19 17.23
N ASN A 2 -15.26 -0.15 17.27
CA ASN A 2 -14.23 0.83 16.95
C ASN A 2 -14.17 0.99 15.42
N ASN A 3 -14.56 2.16 14.93
CA ASN A 3 -14.34 2.54 13.54
C ASN A 3 -12.83 2.65 13.33
N LYS A 4 -12.27 1.84 12.42
CA LYS A 4 -10.86 1.97 12.05
C LYS A 4 -10.74 2.49 10.63
N THR A 5 -9.97 3.56 10.49
CA THR A 5 -9.57 4.11 9.20
C THR A 5 -8.19 3.56 8.87
N LEU A 6 -8.05 3.00 7.69
CA LEU A 6 -6.80 2.45 7.18
C LEU A 6 -6.34 3.26 5.98
N LEU A 7 -5.05 3.59 5.91
CA LEU A 7 -4.45 4.06 4.66
C LEU A 7 -3.65 2.91 4.04
N CYS A 8 -3.99 2.60 2.79
CA CYS A 8 -3.43 1.51 2.02
C CYS A 8 -2.50 2.07 0.95
N PHE A 9 -1.32 1.48 0.80
CA PHE A 9 -0.30 1.88 -0.16
C PHE A 9 0.07 0.71 -1.07
N ASP A 10 -0.11 0.90 -2.37
CA ASP A 10 0.44 0.03 -3.40
C ASP A 10 1.78 0.62 -3.86
N TYR A 11 2.89 0.01 -3.43
CA TYR A 11 4.22 0.55 -3.65
C TYR A 11 4.78 0.16 -5.02
N GLY A 12 5.02 1.17 -5.87
CA GLY A 12 5.75 1.02 -7.13
C GLY A 12 6.99 1.92 -7.21
N GLU A 13 7.99 1.52 -8.01
CA GLU A 13 9.26 2.25 -8.14
C GLU A 13 9.12 3.69 -8.69
N LYS A 14 8.03 3.98 -9.40
CA LYS A 14 7.76 5.31 -9.99
C LYS A 14 6.56 6.01 -9.36
N ARG A 15 5.60 5.24 -8.86
CA ARG A 15 4.28 5.71 -8.41
C ARG A 15 3.82 4.82 -7.28
N ILE A 16 3.20 5.42 -6.27
CA ILE A 16 2.58 4.71 -5.14
C ILE A 16 1.09 5.03 -5.19
N GLY A 17 0.25 4.02 -5.39
CA GLY A 17 -1.20 4.18 -5.27
C GLY A 17 -1.58 4.31 -3.81
N VAL A 18 -2.48 5.23 -3.47
CA VAL A 18 -2.99 5.40 -2.11
C VAL A 18 -4.51 5.25 -2.09
N ALA A 19 -5.01 4.47 -1.15
CA ALA A 19 -6.42 4.30 -0.90
C ALA A 19 -6.72 4.43 0.60
N VAL A 20 -7.95 4.81 0.93
CA VAL A 20 -8.47 4.74 2.29
C VAL A 20 -9.47 3.59 2.41
N GLY A 21 -9.34 2.80 3.47
CA GLY A 21 -10.27 1.73 3.81
C GLY A 21 -10.96 2.00 5.15
N GLN A 22 -12.20 1.55 5.28
CA GLN A 22 -12.95 1.61 6.55
C GLN A 22 -13.50 0.25 6.93
N THR A 23 -13.30 -0.14 8.19
CA THR A 23 -13.74 -1.46 8.67
C THR A 23 -15.26 -1.59 8.82
N ILE A 24 -16.00 -0.47 8.85
CA ILE A 24 -17.46 -0.48 8.99
C ILE A 24 -18.13 -0.89 7.67
N THR A 25 -17.76 -0.23 6.58
CA THR A 25 -18.35 -0.48 5.26
C THR A 25 -17.69 -1.65 4.56
N SER A 26 -16.52 -2.10 5.04
CA SER A 26 -15.64 -3.05 4.34
C SER A 26 -15.34 -2.61 2.90
N THR A 27 -15.28 -1.30 2.68
CA THR A 27 -14.97 -0.69 1.39
C THR A 27 -13.63 0.02 1.44
N ALA A 28 -13.02 0.17 0.26
CA ALA A 28 -11.86 1.01 0.06
C ALA A 28 -12.09 1.96 -1.13
N THR A 29 -11.57 3.18 -1.01
CA THR A 29 -11.68 4.21 -2.03
C THR A 29 -10.28 4.71 -2.39
N ALA A 30 -9.96 4.73 -3.69
CA ALA A 30 -8.72 5.32 -4.17
C ALA A 30 -8.71 6.84 -3.89
N LEU A 31 -7.60 7.34 -3.36
CA LEU A 31 -7.42 8.76 -3.04
C LEU A 31 -6.57 9.45 -4.09
N GLU A 32 -5.30 9.07 -4.19
CA GLU A 32 -4.35 9.69 -5.09
C GLU A 32 -3.21 8.74 -5.47
N THR A 33 -2.35 9.21 -6.38
CA THR A 33 -1.11 8.51 -6.70
C THR A 33 0.07 9.41 -6.42
N ILE A 34 0.96 8.95 -5.55
CA ILE A 34 2.15 9.68 -5.11
C ILE A 34 3.31 9.35 -6.05
N ILE A 35 4.03 10.38 -6.49
CA ILE A 35 5.17 10.21 -7.40
C ILE A 35 6.43 9.85 -6.59
N VAL A 36 7.19 8.87 -7.08
CA VAL A 36 8.49 8.51 -6.53
C VAL A 36 9.57 9.13 -7.41
N ARG A 37 10.41 9.98 -6.82
CA ARG A 37 11.55 10.62 -7.51
C ARG A 37 12.85 10.19 -6.86
N ASN A 38 13.82 9.74 -7.65
CA ASN A 38 15.13 9.29 -7.14
C ASN A 38 15.01 8.24 -6.02
N LYS A 39 14.10 7.27 -6.17
CA LYS A 39 13.80 6.22 -5.17
C LYS A 39 13.33 6.76 -3.82
N LYS A 40 12.78 7.98 -3.79
CA LYS A 40 12.19 8.59 -2.61
C LYS A 40 10.73 8.94 -2.91
N PRO A 41 9.77 8.44 -2.13
CA PRO A 41 8.40 8.90 -2.24
C PRO A 41 8.29 10.36 -1.78
N ASP A 42 7.32 11.08 -2.33
CA ASP A 42 6.95 12.40 -1.84
C ASP A 42 6.32 12.26 -0.45
N TRP A 43 7.15 12.47 0.58
CA TRP A 43 6.73 12.33 1.96
C TRP A 43 5.81 13.45 2.43
N ASP A 44 5.85 14.61 1.76
CA ASP A 44 4.98 15.74 2.11
C ASP A 44 3.55 15.45 1.66
N ALA A 45 3.39 14.86 0.47
CA ALA A 45 2.09 14.35 0.01
C ALA A 45 1.53 13.27 0.96
N ILE A 46 2.36 12.27 1.32
CA ILE A 46 1.98 11.23 2.29
C ILE A 46 1.55 11.85 3.62
N GLY A 47 2.32 12.82 4.13
CA GLY A 47 2.04 13.49 5.41
C GLY A 47 0.72 14.25 5.41
N LYS A 48 0.33 14.86 4.28
CA LYS A 48 -0.98 15.52 4.12
C LYS A 48 -2.11 14.51 4.24
N LEU A 49 -2.05 13.39 3.52
CA LEU A 49 -3.07 12.33 3.61
C LEU A 49 -3.19 11.78 5.03
N ILE A 50 -2.07 11.55 5.71
CA ILE A 50 -2.09 11.03 7.09
C ILE A 50 -2.73 12.05 8.04
N SER A 51 -2.44 13.34 7.87
CA SER A 51 -3.01 14.41 8.69
C SER A 51 -4.50 14.58 8.47
N GLU A 52 -4.94 14.41 7.22
CA GLU A 52 -6.35 14.50 6.80
C GLU A 52 -7.16 13.30 7.31
N TRP A 53 -6.69 12.08 7.03
CA TRP A 53 -7.44 10.85 7.28
C TRP A 53 -7.23 10.24 8.66
N LYS A 54 -6.16 10.62 9.37
CA LYS A 54 -5.80 10.14 10.72
C LYS A 54 -5.96 8.63 10.89
N PRO A 55 -5.28 7.82 10.07
CA PRO A 55 -5.49 6.37 10.07
C PRO A 55 -4.97 5.72 11.35
N ASP A 56 -5.68 4.70 11.81
CA ASP A 56 -5.29 3.86 12.93
C ASP A 56 -4.13 2.92 12.57
N LYS A 57 -4.00 2.59 11.29
CA LYS A 57 -3.02 1.64 10.77
C LYS A 57 -2.78 1.87 9.28
N PHE A 58 -1.56 1.55 8.84
CA PHE A 58 -1.21 1.47 7.43
C PHE A 58 -1.24 0.03 6.92
N VAL A 59 -1.59 -0.12 5.64
CA VAL A 59 -1.48 -1.39 4.91
C VAL A 59 -0.57 -1.15 3.71
N VAL A 60 0.42 -2.00 3.51
CA VAL A 60 1.34 -1.90 2.37
C VAL A 60 1.30 -3.20 1.57
N GLY A 61 1.14 -3.06 0.26
CA GLY A 61 1.25 -4.17 -0.69
C GLY A 61 2.60 -4.88 -0.58
N HIS A 62 2.58 -6.20 -0.48
CA HIS A 62 3.76 -7.04 -0.35
C HIS A 62 3.87 -7.94 -1.60
N PRO A 63 4.49 -7.42 -2.68
CA PRO A 63 4.55 -8.13 -3.93
C PRO A 63 5.58 -9.26 -3.87
N PHE A 64 5.16 -10.46 -4.23
CA PHE A 64 6.04 -11.61 -4.45
C PHE A 64 5.88 -12.11 -5.89
N THR A 65 6.76 -12.99 -6.32
CA THR A 65 6.52 -13.75 -7.56
C THR A 65 5.32 -14.69 -7.38
N LEU A 66 4.77 -15.21 -8.49
CA LEU A 66 3.65 -16.17 -8.43
C LEU A 66 4.00 -17.43 -7.62
N ASP A 67 5.25 -17.87 -7.68
CA ASP A 67 5.74 -19.04 -6.94
C ASP A 67 6.10 -18.69 -5.48
N GLY A 68 5.82 -17.46 -5.08
CA GLY A 68 6.03 -16.92 -3.75
C GLY A 68 7.46 -16.54 -3.39
N ALA A 69 8.35 -16.47 -4.38
CA ALA A 69 9.72 -16.01 -4.18
C ALA A 69 9.78 -14.48 -3.99
N ARG A 70 10.78 -14.05 -3.23
CA ARG A 70 11.10 -12.63 -3.03
C ARG A 70 11.70 -12.04 -4.29
N GLN A 71 11.44 -10.76 -4.53
CA GLN A 71 12.00 -9.98 -5.63
C GLN A 71 12.41 -8.59 -5.15
N LYS A 72 13.11 -7.84 -5.99
CA LYS A 72 13.56 -6.47 -5.67
C LYS A 72 12.41 -5.58 -5.15
N MET A 73 11.21 -5.70 -5.71
CA MET A 73 10.05 -4.91 -5.26
C MET A 73 9.60 -5.28 -3.84
N THR A 74 9.69 -6.56 -3.46
CA THR A 74 9.42 -7.06 -2.10
C THR A 74 10.28 -6.30 -1.09
N GLU A 75 11.58 -6.21 -1.34
CA GLU A 75 12.54 -5.52 -0.46
C GLU A 75 12.27 -4.02 -0.38
N LEU A 76 11.88 -3.39 -1.49
CA LEU A 76 11.54 -1.97 -1.53
C LEU A 76 10.26 -1.67 -0.76
N ALA A 77 9.21 -2.48 -0.91
CA ALA A 77 7.96 -2.36 -0.16
C ALA A 77 8.19 -2.54 1.35
N GLU A 78 8.97 -3.54 1.75
CA GLU A 78 9.37 -3.71 3.15
C GLU A 78 10.15 -2.51 3.68
N LYS A 79 11.09 -1.97 2.90
CA LYS A 79 11.84 -0.77 3.30
C LYS A 79 10.91 0.43 3.47
N PHE A 80 9.97 0.62 2.55
CA PHE A 80 8.97 1.67 2.63
C PHE A 80 8.08 1.52 3.87
N SER A 81 7.62 0.30 4.19
CA SER A 81 6.82 0.02 5.38
C SER A 81 7.53 0.40 6.68
N ARG A 82 8.83 0.06 6.80
CA ARG A 82 9.67 0.44 7.95
C ARG A 82 9.83 1.96 8.06
N GLN A 83 9.98 2.65 6.93
CA GLN A 83 10.06 4.12 6.91
C GLN A 83 8.74 4.77 7.35
N LEU A 84 7.60 4.26 6.90
CA LEU A 84 6.27 4.70 7.33
C LEU A 84 6.10 4.56 8.84
N GLN A 85 6.36 3.35 9.36
CA GLN A 85 6.22 3.04 10.78
C GLN A 85 7.10 3.96 11.64
N HIS A 86 8.37 4.13 11.26
CA HIS A 86 9.29 4.97 12.02
C HIS A 86 8.92 6.45 12.00
N ARG A 87 8.45 6.96 10.85
CA ARG A 87 8.16 8.39 10.67
C ARG A 87 6.89 8.84 11.39
N TYR A 88 5.87 7.99 11.39
CA TYR A 88 4.53 8.37 11.87
C TYR A 88 4.11 7.65 13.15
N ASN A 89 4.92 6.68 13.61
CA ASN A 89 4.64 5.89 14.81
C ASN A 89 3.27 5.19 14.78
N THR A 90 2.83 4.80 13.58
CA THR A 90 1.57 4.10 13.32
C THR A 90 1.87 2.67 12.87
N PRO A 91 1.12 1.66 13.34
CA PRO A 91 1.31 0.27 12.92
C PRO A 91 1.21 0.09 11.40
N VAL A 92 1.98 -0.84 10.84
CA VAL A 92 1.97 -1.17 9.42
C VAL A 92 1.82 -2.68 9.24
N ASP A 93 0.82 -3.10 8.45
CA ASP A 93 0.67 -4.49 8.03
C ASP A 93 1.11 -4.63 6.55
N LEU A 94 1.85 -5.70 6.25
CA LEU A 94 2.23 -6.08 4.89
C LEU A 94 1.27 -7.15 4.38
N VAL A 95 0.65 -6.93 3.20
CA VAL A 95 -0.35 -7.85 2.63
C VAL A 95 0.20 -8.54 1.39
N ASN A 96 0.24 -9.87 1.40
CA ASN A 96 0.74 -10.66 0.28
C ASN A 96 -0.19 -10.56 -0.95
N GLU A 97 0.36 -10.18 -2.10
CA GLU A 97 -0.38 -9.95 -3.35
C GLU A 97 -0.35 -11.13 -4.34
N GLN A 98 0.21 -12.29 -3.96
CA GLN A 98 0.33 -13.45 -4.86
C GLN A 98 -1.01 -13.90 -5.48
N LEU A 99 -2.08 -13.87 -4.68
CA LEU A 99 -3.40 -14.36 -5.10
C LEU A 99 -4.10 -13.39 -6.07
N SER A 100 -3.96 -12.07 -5.88
CA SER A 100 -4.60 -11.09 -6.76
C SER A 100 -3.98 -11.09 -8.17
N SER A 101 -2.69 -11.40 -8.30
CA SER A 101 -2.02 -11.52 -9.61
C SER A 101 -2.49 -12.74 -10.40
N TYR A 102 -2.78 -13.85 -9.71
CA TYR A 102 -3.33 -15.06 -10.35
C TYR A 102 -4.72 -14.79 -10.93
N GLU A 103 -5.57 -14.08 -10.19
CA GLU A 103 -6.91 -13.70 -10.63
C GLU A 103 -6.89 -12.66 -11.75
N ALA A 104 -6.08 -11.60 -11.63
CA ALA A 104 -5.93 -10.57 -12.65
C ALA A 104 -5.41 -11.12 -13.99
N ARG A 105 -4.51 -12.11 -13.97
CA ARG A 105 -4.05 -12.79 -15.21
C ARG A 105 -5.10 -13.68 -15.84
N ARG A 106 -6.07 -14.21 -15.08
CA ARG A 106 -7.16 -15.02 -15.64
C ARG A 106 -8.17 -14.15 -16.38
N GLU A 107 -8.49 -12.96 -15.87
CA GLU A 107 -9.40 -12.02 -16.53
C GLU A 107 -8.82 -11.42 -17.82
N LEU A 108 -7.50 -11.17 -17.87
CA LEU A 108 -6.83 -10.67 -19.07
C LEU A 108 -6.77 -11.69 -20.23
N LYS A 109 -6.96 -12.99 -19.97
CA LYS A 109 -6.97 -14.04 -21.01
C LYS A 109 -8.36 -14.36 -21.56
N SER A 110 -9.41 -13.74 -21.03
CA SER A 110 -10.81 -13.95 -21.47
C SER A 110 -11.34 -12.85 -22.40
N THR A 111 -10.46 -12.06 -23.02
CA THR A 111 -10.81 -11.05 -24.04
C THR A 111 -10.00 -11.31 -25.31
#